data_AF-A0A345DSJ9-F1
#
_entry.id   AF-A0A345DSJ9-F1
#
_cell.length_a   1.000
_cell.length_b   1.000
_cell.length_c   1.000
_cell.angle_alpha   90.00
_cell.angle_beta   90.00
_cell.angle_gamma   90.00
#
_symmetry.space_group_name_H-M   'P 1'
#
loop_
_entity.id
_entity.type
_entity.pdbx_description
1 polymer ?
#
loop_
_entity_poly.entity_id
_entity_poly.type
_entity_poly.pdbx_seq_one_letter_code
_entity_poly.pdbx_strand_id
1 'polypeptide(L)'
;MGTGKTLLMTYLSQIAKFDNVYSNYFINDEKIGVLGLNHLDFKNKNYKIPPNDSLILFDEIFLYMNGDKPEENNKKFSRLIPFFLLCRQFDNNIIFAGQRINQNWVEYREITNMIIVPM
;
A
#
# COMPACT_ATOMS: atom_id res chain seq x y z
N MET A 1 7.19 8.60 17.51
CA MET A 1 6.02 9.41 17.08
C MET A 1 5.49 8.79 15.80
N GLY A 2 4.33 8.12 15.83
CA GLY A 2 3.79 7.34 14.70
C GLY A 2 2.62 6.42 15.07
N THR A 3 2.55 6.03 16.34
CA THR A 3 1.57 5.08 16.91
C THR A 3 0.10 5.40 16.63
N GLY A 4 -0.31 6.67 16.54
CA GLY A 4 -1.71 7.03 16.34
C GLY A 4 -2.28 6.61 14.96
N LYS A 5 -1.47 6.71 13.89
CA LYS A 5 -1.92 6.32 12.54
C LYS A 5 -2.03 4.81 12.39
N THR A 6 -1.00 4.11 12.84
CA THR A 6 -0.98 2.64 12.86
C THR A 6 -2.13 2.10 13.69
N LEU A 7 -2.42 2.71 14.86
CA LEU A 7 -3.56 2.34 15.70
C LEU A 7 -4.90 2.56 14.98
N LEU A 8 -5.08 3.71 14.32
CA LEU A 8 -6.29 4.00 13.56
C LEU A 8 -6.48 2.99 12.41
N MET A 9 -5.44 2.70 11.64
CA MET A 9 -5.51 1.71 10.57
C MET A 9 -5.78 0.30 11.10
N THR A 10 -5.17 -0.08 12.24
CA THR A 10 -5.45 -1.35 12.90
C THR A 10 -6.92 -1.44 13.32
N TYR A 11 -7.45 -0.37 13.90
CA TYR A 11 -8.87 -0.31 14.24
C TYR A 11 -9.75 -0.43 12.99
N LEU A 12 -9.42 0.31 11.92
CA LEU A 12 -10.15 0.24 10.64
C LEU A 12 -10.16 -1.17 10.06
N SER A 13 -9.04 -1.92 10.10
CA SER A 13 -9.02 -3.31 9.63
C SER A 13 -9.95 -4.22 10.41
N GLN A 14 -10.18 -3.95 11.70
CA GLN A 14 -11.03 -4.79 12.55
C GLN A 14 -12.52 -4.52 12.37
N ILE A 15 -12.89 -3.28 12.01
CA ILE A 15 -14.30 -2.88 11.83
C ILE A 15 -14.73 -2.83 10.37
N ALA A 16 -13.79 -2.95 9.44
CA ALA A 16 -14.02 -2.98 8.01
C ALA A 16 -14.95 -4.14 7.62
N LYS A 17 -15.88 -3.88 6.70
CA LYS A 17 -16.78 -4.91 6.14
C LYS A 17 -16.13 -5.64 4.95
N PHE A 18 -14.87 -6.03 5.10
CA PHE A 18 -14.11 -6.75 4.07
C PHE A 18 -13.78 -8.15 4.57
N ASP A 19 -14.02 -9.16 3.75
CA ASP A 19 -13.67 -10.55 4.07
C ASP A 19 -12.15 -10.78 3.97
N ASN A 20 -11.47 -9.98 3.16
CA ASN A 20 -10.02 -10.05 2.95
C ASN A 20 -9.39 -8.72 3.35
N VAL A 21 -8.57 -8.74 4.41
CA VAL A 21 -7.86 -7.56 4.90
C VAL A 21 -6.37 -7.85 4.96
N TYR A 22 -5.56 -6.93 4.43
CA TYR A 22 -4.11 -7.02 4.40
C TYR A 22 -3.47 -5.77 4.97
N SER A 23 -2.30 -5.91 5.59
CA SER A 23 -1.50 -4.79 6.06
C SER A 23 -0.01 -5.02 5.79
N ASN A 24 0.76 -3.95 5.58
CA ASN A 24 2.21 -4.05 5.37
C ASN A 24 3.03 -4.14 6.67
N TYR A 25 2.36 -4.10 7.82
CA TYR A 25 2.92 -4.33 9.15
C TYR A 25 2.19 -5.50 9.81
N PHE A 26 2.73 -6.02 10.92
CA PHE A 26 2.08 -7.12 11.63
C PHE A 26 0.95 -6.59 12.52
N ILE A 27 -0.23 -7.19 12.39
CA ILE A 27 -1.35 -7.03 13.32
C ILE A 27 -1.61 -8.40 13.93
N ASN A 28 -1.76 -8.46 15.25
CA ASN A 28 -2.01 -9.70 15.99
C ASN A 28 -3.48 -10.14 15.85
N ASP A 29 -3.89 -10.42 14.62
CA ASP A 29 -5.20 -10.94 14.23
C ASP A 29 -5.02 -11.86 13.03
N GLU A 30 -5.37 -13.13 13.19
CA GLU A 30 -5.18 -14.17 12.16
C GLU A 30 -6.01 -13.91 10.89
N LYS A 31 -7.04 -13.05 10.97
CA LYS A 31 -7.86 -12.66 9.81
C LYS A 31 -7.17 -11.65 8.91
N ILE A 32 -6.12 -10.99 9.41
CA ILE A 32 -5.40 -9.95 8.67
C ILE A 32 -4.11 -10.54 8.10
N GLY A 33 -4.03 -10.58 6.77
CA GLY A 33 -2.82 -11.00 6.08
C GLY A 33 -1.72 -9.94 6.14
N VAL A 34 -0.46 -10.38 6.15
CA VAL A 34 0.70 -9.49 6.02
C VAL A 34 1.13 -9.41 4.56
N LEU A 35 1.21 -8.19 4.04
CA LEU A 35 1.60 -7.85 2.67
C LEU A 35 2.75 -6.84 2.69
N GLY A 36 3.96 -7.33 2.96
CA GLY A 36 5.18 -6.51 2.94
C GLY A 36 5.71 -6.25 1.52
N LEU A 37 6.76 -5.42 1.40
CA LEU A 37 7.42 -5.04 0.13
C LEU A 37 7.73 -6.21 -0.82
N ASN A 38 8.15 -7.35 -0.29
CA ASN A 38 8.49 -8.52 -1.09
C ASN A 38 7.28 -9.17 -1.78
N HIS A 39 6.06 -8.85 -1.33
CA HIS A 39 4.80 -9.29 -1.95
C HIS A 39 4.38 -8.34 -3.08
N LEU A 40 4.85 -7.09 -3.03
CA LEU A 40 4.54 -6.02 -3.99
C LEU A 40 5.46 -6.02 -5.20
N ASP A 41 6.68 -6.58 -5.06
CA ASP A 41 7.71 -6.49 -6.09
C ASP A 41 7.65 -7.62 -7.14
N PHE A 42 6.63 -8.48 -7.08
CA PHE A 42 6.36 -9.63 -7.97
C PHE A 42 7.59 -10.53 -8.27
N LYS A 43 8.69 -10.45 -7.49
CA LYS A 43 9.85 -11.33 -7.70
C LYS A 43 9.54 -12.75 -7.29
N ASN A 44 8.82 -12.86 -6.18
CA ASN A 44 8.44 -14.14 -5.63
C ASN A 44 7.01 -14.48 -6.09
N LYS A 45 6.93 -15.36 -7.08
CA LYS A 45 5.66 -15.85 -7.65
C LYS A 45 4.82 -16.68 -6.66
N ASN A 46 5.39 -17.04 -5.51
CA ASN A 46 4.67 -17.79 -4.48
C ASN A 46 3.78 -16.87 -3.62
N TYR A 47 3.95 -15.55 -3.69
CA TYR A 47 3.07 -14.62 -2.99
C TYR A 47 1.77 -14.44 -3.76
N LYS A 48 0.66 -14.69 -3.07
CA LYS A 48 -0.67 -14.47 -3.64
C LYS A 48 -0.96 -12.98 -3.69
N ILE A 49 -1.42 -12.54 -4.85
CA ILE A 49 -2.05 -11.24 -5.01
C ILE A 49 -3.34 -11.27 -4.16
N PRO A 50 -3.68 -10.18 -3.45
CA PRO A 50 -4.96 -10.09 -2.76
C PRO A 50 -6.12 -10.44 -3.70
N PRO A 51 -7.09 -11.27 -3.27
CA PRO A 51 -8.28 -11.56 -4.06
C PRO A 51 -9.10 -10.28 -4.29
N ASN A 52 -10.09 -10.34 -5.18
CA ASN A 52 -10.97 -9.22 -5.45
C ASN A 52 -11.70 -8.75 -4.18
N ASP A 53 -12.06 -7.47 -4.16
CA ASP A 53 -12.77 -6.82 -3.05
C ASP A 53 -12.01 -6.97 -1.70
N SER A 54 -10.68 -6.79 -1.75
CA SER A 54 -9.84 -6.77 -0.55
C SER A 54 -9.61 -5.35 -0.03
N LEU A 55 -9.44 -5.20 1.29
CA LEU A 55 -8.87 -4.01 1.92
C LEU A 55 -7.37 -4.18 2.15
N ILE A 56 -6.58 -3.19 1.73
CA ILE A 56 -5.12 -3.21 1.88
C ILE A 56 -4.66 -1.93 2.59
N LEU A 57 -3.95 -2.08 3.69
CA LEU A 57 -3.45 -0.99 4.53
C LEU A 57 -1.94 -0.83 4.36
N PHE A 58 -1.51 0.33 3.87
CA PHE A 58 -0.10 0.70 3.78
C PHE A 58 0.24 1.79 4.79
N ASP A 59 0.92 1.40 5.87
CA ASP A 59 1.60 2.36 6.74
C ASP A 59 2.95 2.78 6.15
N GLU A 60 3.39 3.97 6.54
CA GLU A 60 4.70 4.53 6.18
C GLU A 60 4.98 4.46 4.66
N ILE A 61 4.05 4.96 3.85
CA ILE A 61 4.14 4.87 2.37
C ILE A 61 5.44 5.49 1.81
N PHE A 62 6.07 6.41 2.54
CA PHE A 62 7.36 7.00 2.19
C PHE A 62 8.53 5.99 2.14
N LEU A 63 8.40 4.81 2.75
CA LEU A 63 9.38 3.73 2.58
C LEU A 63 9.34 3.14 1.17
N TYR A 64 8.21 3.32 0.49
CA TYR A 64 7.89 2.77 -0.82
C TYR A 64 7.93 3.83 -1.92
N MET A 65 8.20 5.10 -1.58
CA MET A 65 8.29 6.23 -2.51
C MET A 65 9.32 7.25 -2.03
N ASN A 66 10.28 7.57 -2.89
CA ASN A 66 11.22 8.66 -2.67
C ASN A 66 10.59 9.98 -3.14
N GLY A 67 10.16 10.81 -2.19
CA GLY A 67 9.65 12.15 -2.48
C GLY A 67 10.73 13.18 -2.82
N ASP A 68 11.99 12.93 -2.46
CA ASP A 68 13.08 13.86 -2.74
C ASP A 68 13.59 13.72 -4.18
N LYS A 69 13.53 12.49 -4.72
CA LYS A 69 13.96 12.13 -6.07
C LYS A 69 12.92 11.23 -6.75
N PRO A 70 11.78 11.80 -7.16
CA PRO A 70 10.69 11.04 -7.76
C PRO A 70 11.11 10.29 -9.04
N GLU A 71 12.08 10.80 -9.79
CA GLU A 71 12.67 10.14 -10.95
C GLU A 71 13.32 8.77 -10.63
N GLU A 72 13.78 8.57 -9.38
CA GLU A 72 14.34 7.29 -8.94
C GLU A 72 13.25 6.25 -8.59
N ASN A 73 12.00 6.69 -8.36
CA ASN A 73 10.89 5.81 -8.00
C ASN A 73 10.59 4.80 -9.10
N ASN A 74 10.60 5.24 -10.36
CA ASN A 74 10.37 4.34 -11.49
C ASN A 74 11.39 3.21 -11.56
N LYS A 75 12.64 3.43 -11.13
CA LYS A 75 13.68 2.39 -11.14
C LYS A 75 13.56 1.46 -9.93
N LYS A 76 13.43 2.02 -8.73
CA LYS A 76 13.44 1.28 -7.46
C LYS A 76 12.10 0.59 -7.16
N PHE A 77 11.01 1.19 -7.61
CA PHE A 77 9.63 0.85 -7.29
C PHE A 77 8.76 0.60 -8.54
N SER A 78 9.39 0.34 -9.71
CA SER A 78 8.70 0.04 -10.99
C SER A 78 7.55 -0.96 -10.86
N ARG A 79 7.65 -1.89 -9.91
CA ARG A 79 6.71 -3.00 -9.73
C ARG A 79 5.56 -2.72 -8.77
N LEU A 80 5.64 -1.62 -8.02
CA LEU A 80 4.49 -1.11 -7.27
C LEU A 80 3.39 -0.59 -8.21
N ILE A 81 3.79 0.01 -9.34
CA ILE A 81 2.86 0.49 -10.38
C ILE A 81 1.94 -0.64 -10.88
N PRO A 82 2.44 -1.79 -11.40
CA PRO A 82 1.57 -2.88 -11.82
C PRO A 82 0.79 -3.48 -10.65
N PHE A 83 1.28 -3.45 -9.41
CA PHE A 83 0.50 -3.89 -8.24
C PHE A 83 -0.73 -3.02 -8.04
N PHE A 84 -0.58 -1.70 -8.04
CA PHE A 84 -1.68 -0.77 -7.90
C PHE A 84 -2.65 -0.82 -9.09
N LEU A 85 -2.14 -1.03 -10.31
CA LEU A 85 -2.96 -1.26 -11.49
C LEU A 85 -3.83 -2.53 -11.33
N LEU A 86 -3.25 -3.63 -10.87
CA LEU A 86 -3.97 -4.89 -10.63
C LEU A 86 -4.99 -4.75 -9.51
N CYS A 87 -4.65 -4.07 -8.41
CA CYS A 87 -5.59 -3.79 -7.33
C CYS A 87 -6.81 -3.01 -7.85
N ARG A 88 -6.61 -2.05 -8.75
CA ARG A 88 -7.71 -1.33 -9.40
C ARG A 88 -8.55 -2.24 -10.30
N GLN A 89 -7.95 -3.18 -11.03
CA GLN A 89 -8.68 -4.15 -11.86
C GLN A 89 -9.49 -5.16 -11.03
N PHE A 90 -9.04 -5.45 -9.81
CA PHE A 90 -9.68 -6.40 -8.88
C PHE A 90 -10.63 -5.75 -7.87
N ASP A 91 -10.94 -4.46 -8.03
CA ASP A 91 -11.81 -3.70 -7.13
C ASP A 91 -11.32 -3.70 -5.67
N ASN A 92 -10.00 -3.69 -5.49
CA ASN A 92 -9.38 -3.65 -4.17
C ASN A 92 -9.33 -2.22 -3.63
N ASN A 93 -9.62 -2.10 -2.35
CA ASN A 93 -9.59 -0.85 -1.59
C ASN A 93 -8.23 -0.68 -0.92
N ILE A 94 -7.57 0.44 -1.14
CA ILE A 94 -6.25 0.71 -0.56
C ILE A 94 -6.31 1.97 0.31
N ILE A 95 -5.80 1.88 1.53
CA ILE A 95 -5.59 3.02 2.43
C ILE A 95 -4.08 3.25 2.59
N PHE A 96 -3.64 4.45 2.25
CA PHE A 96 -2.26 4.91 2.45
C PHE A 96 -2.16 5.80 3.68
N ALA A 97 -1.22 5.50 4.57
CA ALA A 97 -0.80 6.36 5.65
C ALA A 97 0.64 6.86 5.41
N GLY A 98 0.79 8.17 5.45
CA GLY A 98 2.07 8.87 5.29
C GLY A 98 2.34 9.82 6.46
N GLN A 99 3.61 10.13 6.67
CA GLN A 99 4.04 11.17 7.60
C GLN A 99 5.37 11.77 7.15
N ARG A 100 5.33 12.80 6.30
CA ARG A 100 6.52 13.62 6.04
C ARG A 100 6.26 15.09 6.27
N ILE A 101 7.05 15.68 7.15
CA ILE A 101 7.04 17.11 7.40
C ILE A 101 7.44 17.82 6.10
N ASN A 102 6.60 18.74 5.61
CA ASN A 102 6.80 19.55 4.41
C ASN A 102 6.86 18.80 3.06
N GLN A 103 6.50 17.51 2.99
CA GLN A 103 6.60 16.72 1.74
C GLN A 103 5.35 15.90 1.39
N ASN A 104 4.25 16.03 2.15
CA ASN A 104 2.99 15.30 1.89
C ASN A 104 2.49 15.43 0.44
N TRP A 105 2.67 16.60 -0.19
CA TRP A 105 2.24 16.83 -1.58
C TRP A 105 2.94 15.90 -2.56
N VAL A 106 4.23 15.63 -2.34
CA VAL A 106 4.99 14.75 -3.23
C VAL A 106 4.51 13.31 -3.08
N GLU A 107 4.24 12.86 -1.85
CA GLU A 107 3.67 11.53 -1.60
C GLU A 107 2.35 11.35 -2.36
N TYR A 108 1.42 12.30 -2.24
CA TYR A 108 0.15 12.23 -2.96
C TYR A 108 0.32 12.25 -4.47
N ARG A 109 1.22 13.09 -5.00
CA ARG A 109 1.50 13.13 -6.44
C ARG A 109 2.03 11.79 -6.96
N GLU A 110 2.99 11.20 -6.26
CA GLU A 110 3.58 9.92 -6.68
C GLU A 110 2.54 8.80 -6.63
N ILE A 111 1.77 8.67 -5.53
CA ILE A 111 0.64 7.73 -5.45
C ILE A 111 -0.33 7.94 -6.62
N THR A 112 -0.70 9.19 -6.88
CA THR A 112 -1.64 9.54 -7.95
C THR A 112 -1.09 9.13 -9.32
N ASN A 113 0.19 9.40 -9.60
CA ASN A 113 0.83 9.00 -10.85
C ASN A 113 0.86 7.47 -11.04
N MET A 114 0.99 6.69 -9.95
CA MET A 114 0.92 5.23 -10.03
C MET A 114 -0.51 4.72 -10.32
N ILE A 115 -1.55 5.46 -9.92
CA ILE A 115 -2.97 5.07 -10.07
C ILE A 115 -3.57 5.56 -11.40
N ILE A 116 -3.14 6.72 -11.90
CA ILE A 116 -3.70 7.39 -13.10
C ILE A 116 -3.11 6.85 -14.42
N VAL A 117 -2.39 5.72 -14.41
CA VAL A 117 -1.88 5.11 -15.65
C VAL A 117 -3.05 4.90 -16.64
N PRO A 118 -3.02 5.53 -17.83
CA PRO A 118 -4.06 5.34 -18.84
C PRO A 118 -4.10 3.86 -19.23
N MET A 119 -5.29 3.27 -19.20
CA MET A 119 -5.52 1.90 -19.73
C MET A 119 -5.64 1.92 -21.25
#